data_AF-A0AA46Z4F5-F1
#
_entry.id   AF-A0AA46Z4F5-F1
#
_cell.length_a   1.000
_cell.length_b   1.000
_cell.length_c   1.000
_cell.angle_alpha   90.00
_cell.angle_beta   90.00
_cell.angle_gamma   90.00
#
_symmetry.space_group_name_H-M   'P 1'
#
loop_
_entity.id
_entity.type
_entity.pdbx_description
1 polymer ?
#
loop_
_entity_poly.entity_id
_entity_poly.type
_entity_poly.pdbx_seq_one_letter_code
_entity_poly.pdbx_strand_id
1 'polypeptide(L)' 'MIKLVRAQKETLASAIQDYMQDELSIEIGQFDSEFLIDFITDKLGAVYYNKGVEDAKAVIERRMLEMSDELYEIEQEVSI' A
#
# COMPACT_ATOMS: atom_id res chain seq x y z
N MET A 1 0.46 11.45 -0.60
CA MET A 1 1.29 10.92 -1.70
C MET A 1 2.37 10.07 -1.04
N ILE A 2 2.57 8.82 -1.49
CA ILE A 2 3.62 7.96 -0.94
C ILE A 2 4.96 8.68 -1.09
N LYS A 3 5.73 8.77 0.00
CA LYS A 3 7.07 9.36 -0.01
C LYS A 3 8.05 8.29 0.43
N LEU A 4 8.99 7.96 -0.45
CA LEU A 4 10.09 7.07 -0.15
C LEU A 4 11.20 7.86 0.50
N VAL A 5 11.78 7.34 1.59
CA VAL A 5 13.01 7.91 2.14
C VAL A 5 14.19 7.54 1.25
N ARG A 6 15.27 8.33 1.31
CA ARG A 6 16.45 8.14 0.45
C ARG A 6 16.97 6.70 0.44
N ALA A 7 17.12 6.09 1.62
CA ALA A 7 17.59 4.71 1.73
C ALA A 7 16.68 3.69 1.01
N GLN A 8 15.35 3.86 1.10
CA GLN A 8 14.40 3.01 0.37
C GLN A 8 14.54 3.19 -1.13
N LYS A 9 14.71 4.44 -1.59
CA LYS A 9 14.85 4.76 -3.00
C LYS A 9 16.16 4.19 -3.57
N GLU A 10 17.26 4.28 -2.85
CA GLU A 10 18.55 3.69 -3.24
C GLU A 10 18.46 2.17 -3.34
N THR A 11 17.84 1.49 -2.37
CA THR A 11 17.62 0.04 -2.44
C THR A 11 16.74 -0.36 -3.64
N LEU A 12 15.66 0.38 -3.88
CA LEU A 12 14.78 0.12 -5.03
C LEU A 12 15.47 0.41 -6.35
N ALA A 13 16.36 1.41 -6.41
CA ALA A 13 17.09 1.75 -7.62
C ALA A 13 17.98 0.59 -8.04
N SER A 14 18.75 -0.01 -7.11
CA SER A 14 19.54 -1.20 -7.39
C SER A 14 18.67 -2.36 -7.88
N ALA A 15 17.52 -2.62 -7.24
CA ALA A 15 16.61 -3.68 -7.67
C ALA A 15 16.05 -3.45 -9.09
N ILE A 16 15.78 -2.19 -9.47
CA ILE A 16 15.36 -1.86 -10.83
C ILE A 16 16.51 -2.04 -11.81
N GLN A 17 17.74 -1.63 -11.47
CA GLN A 17 18.91 -1.87 -12.34
C GLN A 17 19.08 -3.36 -12.64
N ASP A 18 19.04 -4.18 -11.58
CA ASP A 18 19.16 -5.64 -11.69
C ASP A 18 18.06 -6.21 -12.59
N TYR A 19 16.80 -5.84 -12.35
CA TYR A 19 15.68 -6.29 -13.18
C TYR A 19 15.81 -5.87 -14.65
N MET A 20 16.25 -4.62 -14.89
CA MET A 20 16.39 -4.11 -16.26
C MET A 20 17.47 -4.85 -17.03
N GLN A 21 18.58 -5.16 -16.36
CA GLN A 21 19.66 -5.92 -16.95
C GLN A 21 19.28 -7.39 -17.14
N ASP A 22 18.77 -8.05 -16.11
CA ASP A 22 18.57 -9.49 -16.10
C ASP A 22 17.38 -9.92 -16.98
N GLU A 23 16.29 -9.18 -16.92
CA GLU A 23 15.05 -9.57 -17.62
C GLU A 23 14.91 -8.91 -18.99
N LEU A 24 15.40 -7.67 -19.14
CA LEU A 24 15.23 -6.92 -20.38
C LEU A 24 16.55 -6.68 -21.14
N SER A 25 17.70 -7.10 -20.61
CA SER A 25 19.02 -6.84 -21.20
C SER A 25 19.30 -5.35 -21.45
N ILE A 26 18.79 -4.48 -20.57
CA ILE A 26 18.99 -3.02 -20.60
C ILE A 26 19.82 -2.60 -19.38
N GLU A 27 21.04 -2.12 -19.63
CA GLU A 27 21.87 -1.51 -18.59
C GLU A 27 21.45 -0.04 -18.40
N ILE A 28 21.10 0.33 -17.17
CA ILE A 28 20.76 1.71 -16.80
C ILE A 28 21.54 2.18 -15.58
N GLY A 29 21.77 3.49 -15.49
CA GLY A 29 22.46 4.09 -14.35
C GLY A 29 21.58 4.23 -13.10
N GLN A 30 22.24 4.57 -11.99
CA GLN A 30 21.57 4.85 -10.71
C GLN A 30 20.53 5.98 -10.84
N PHE A 31 20.89 7.08 -11.52
CA PHE A 31 19.98 8.22 -11.70
C PHE A 31 18.76 7.87 -12.55
N ASP A 32 18.95 7.11 -13.63
CA ASP A 32 17.84 6.68 -14.49
C ASP A 32 16.85 5.80 -13.72
N SER A 33 17.38 4.90 -12.88
CA SER A 33 16.58 4.05 -11.99
C SER A 33 15.80 4.86 -10.96
N GLU A 34 16.43 5.87 -10.36
CA GLU A 34 15.76 6.79 -9.44
C GLU A 34 14.65 7.59 -10.12
N PHE A 35 14.84 8.02 -11.37
CA PHE A 35 13.80 8.70 -12.14
C PHE A 35 12.64 7.77 -12.51
N LEU A 36 12.92 6.52 -12.85
CA LEU A 36 11.88 5.51 -13.07
C LEU A 36 11.06 5.29 -11.80
N ILE A 37 11.70 5.22 -10.63
CA ILE A 37 11.00 5.11 -9.34
C ILE A 37 10.10 6.32 -9.10
N ASP A 38 10.59 7.54 -9.35
CA ASP A 38 9.78 8.75 -9.18
C ASP A 38 8.56 8.74 -10.12
N PHE A 39 8.76 8.37 -11.39
CA PHE A 39 7.69 8.26 -12.37
C PHE A 39 6.63 7.22 -11.95
N ILE A 40 7.06 6.03 -11.54
CA ILE A 40 6.16 4.96 -11.08
C ILE A 40 5.43 5.41 -9.81
N THR A 41 6.12 6.04 -8.86
CA THR A 41 5.53 6.51 -7.60
C THR A 41 4.48 7.59 -7.85
N ASP A 42 4.73 8.51 -8.78
CA ASP A 42 3.75 9.54 -9.19
C ASP A 42 2.48 8.91 -9.79
N LYS A 43 2.63 7.90 -10.67
CA LYS A 43 1.49 7.28 -11.37
C LYS A 43 0.73 6.26 -10.53
N LEU A 44 1.44 5.39 -9.81
CA LEU A 44 0.84 4.23 -9.14
C LEU A 44 0.74 4.38 -7.63
N GLY A 45 1.50 5.31 -7.03
CA GLY A 45 1.57 5.43 -5.57
C GLY A 45 0.21 5.69 -4.92
N ALA A 46 -0.61 6.57 -5.49
CA ALA A 46 -1.95 6.83 -4.99
C ALA A 46 -2.91 5.64 -5.19
N VAL A 47 -2.76 4.91 -6.30
CA VAL A 47 -3.61 3.74 -6.61
C VAL A 47 -3.43 2.65 -5.57
N TYR A 48 -2.18 2.23 -5.32
CA TYR A 48 -1.89 1.19 -4.33
C TYR A 48 -2.19 1.66 -2.90
N TYR A 49 -1.89 2.92 -2.56
CA TYR A 49 -2.22 3.45 -1.25
C TYR A 49 -3.72 3.43 -0.97
N ASN A 50 -4.52 3.93 -1.92
CA ASN A 50 -5.98 3.98 -1.77
C ASN A 50 -6.57 2.57 -1.69
N LYS A 51 -6.03 1.62 -2.47
CA LYS A 51 -6.43 0.22 -2.37
C LYS A 51 -6.15 -0.36 -0.98
N GLY A 52 -4.95 -0.11 -0.43
CA GLY A 52 -4.62 -0.52 0.93
C GLY A 52 -5.52 0.12 2.00
N VAL A 53 -5.91 1.39 1.83
CA VAL A 53 -6.88 2.06 2.71
C VAL A 53 -8.27 1.43 2.61
N GLU A 54 -8.72 1.10 1.40
CA GLU A 54 -9.99 0.39 1.18
C GLU A 54 -9.99 -0.99 1.86
N ASP A 55 -8.94 -1.76 1.69
CA ASP A 55 -8.82 -3.09 2.29
C ASP A 55 -8.80 -3.00 3.83
N ALA A 56 -8.13 -1.99 4.39
CA ALA A 56 -8.15 -1.74 5.83
C ALA A 56 -9.56 -1.37 6.33
N LYS A 57 -10.30 -0.53 5.58
CA LYS A 57 -11.69 -0.18 5.93
C LYS A 57 -12.59 -1.42 5.96
N ALA A 58 -12.49 -2.29 4.96
CA ALA A 58 -13.30 -3.51 4.91
C ALA A 58 -13.06 -4.42 6.14
N VAL A 59 -11.80 -4.51 6.61
CA VAL A 59 -11.48 -5.26 7.84
C VAL A 59 -12.13 -4.63 9.07
N ILE A 60 -12.07 -3.31 9.20
CA ILE A 60 -12.65 -2.57 10.33
C ILE A 60 -14.18 -2.68 10.31
N GLU A 61 -14.81 -2.49 9.15
CA GLU A 61 -16.27 -2.59 8.99
C GLU A 61 -16.78 -3.96 9.43
N ARG A 62 -16.10 -5.05 9.03
CA ARG A 62 -16.45 -6.39 9.49
C ARG A 62 -16.36 -6.52 11.01
N ARG A 63 -15.30 -6.02 11.63
CA ARG A 63 -15.15 -6.05 13.09
C ARG A 63 -16.22 -5.24 13.82
N MET A 64 -16.60 -4.09 13.27
CA MET A 64 -17.66 -3.26 13.84
C MET A 64 -19.02 -3.95 13.78
N LEU A 65 -19.32 -4.69 12.70
CA LEU A 65 -20.52 -5.51 12.61
C LEU A 65 -20.53 -6.61 13.68
N GLU A 66 -19.42 -7.36 13.80
CA GLU A 66 -19.26 -8.39 14.85
C GLU A 66 -19.51 -7.80 16.25
N MET A 67 -18.91 -6.65 16.56
CA MET A 67 -19.12 -5.97 17.85
C MET A 67 -20.56 -5.48 18.04
N SER A 68 -21.24 -5.04 16.97
CA SER A 68 -22.63 -4.62 17.06
C SER A 68 -23.54 -5.81 17.40
N ASP A 69 -23.29 -6.97 16.79
CA ASP A 69 -24.04 -8.19 17.07
C ASP A 69 -23.83 -8.63 18.54
N GLU A 70 -22.59 -8.62 19.03
CA GLU A 70 -22.27 -8.93 20.44
C GLU A 70 -22.98 -7.97 21.42
N LEU A 71 -23.11 -6.68 21.08
CA LEU A 71 -23.83 -5.72 21.91
C LEU A 71 -25.34 -5.99 21.93
N TYR A 72 -25.95 -6.33 20.78
CA TYR A 72 -27.36 -6.71 20.72
C TYR A 72 -27.65 -7.96 21.57
N GLU A 73 -26.73 -8.92 21.64
CA GLU A 73 -26.90 -10.14 22.45
C GLU A 73 -27.01 -9.85 23.97
N ILE A 74 -26.42 -8.75 24.45
CA ILE A 74 -26.45 -8.38 25.87
C ILE A 74 -27.50 -7.31 26.21
N GLU A 75 -28.22 -6.78 25.22
CA GLU A 75 -29.34 -5.87 25.47
C GLU A 75 -30.43 -6.57 26.30
N GLN A 76 -30.95 -5.86 27.31
CA GLN A 76 -32.03 -6.37 28.16
C GLN A 76 -33.35 -5.70 27.79
N GLU A 77 -34.42 -6.49 27.75
CA GLU A 77 -35.77 -5.94 27.54
C GLU A 77 -36.16 -5.01 28.70
N VAL A 78 -36.60 -3.80 28.35
CA VAL A 78 -37.18 -2.88 29.34
C VAL A 78 -38.66 -3.28 29.52
N SER A 79 -38.97 -3.92 30.64
CA SER A 79 -40.36 -4.18 31.03
C SER A 79 -40.96 -2.92 31.64
N ILE A 80 -41.84 -2.23 30.90
CA ILE A 80 -42.66 -1.09 31.34
C ILE A 80 -44.13 -1.50 31.32
#